data_AF-A0A6J2KLM2-F1
#
_entry.id   AF-A0A6J2KLM2-F1
#
_cell.length_a   1.000
_cell.length_b   1.000
_cell.length_c   1.000
_cell.angle_alpha   90.00
_cell.angle_beta   90.00
_cell.angle_gamma   90.00
#
_symmetry.space_group_name_H-M   'P 1'
#
loop_
_entity.id
_entity.type
_entity.pdbx_description
1 polymer ?
#
loop_
_entity_poly.entity_id
_entity_poly.type
_entity_poly.pdbx_seq_one_letter_code
_entity_poly.pdbx_strand_id
1 'polypeptide(L)'
;MITMKSPEYLSKDILDEDFVRVFRLPFLVQMALGSCRVHLKARFITIPTLGQKLYTVMCIIICSLLYFNITKLYISLYYEQSIVYFLFLTVTGLDQLSFFANLIHVRFLNGETNTGFCIMMQRIDRKMKIDHNNIFNKTVIRANILTITLIILLYVGLVISTLILKKYSLVTLFGLVHGQLILLVEMAYCSNLIIFFFIRVRFVNAIIKNHVHPENQNQPPKLVRYFITNRIMRYLAAQTHDFIINDTDVYLKQLFEGFSMFTDIYRFQVCLFCIKLVVMSLLTFEFCFVGIQKSVLASKNLANYYVIVHSVIGFITALYISGRCEVFFREIRETKRLAVAVLLKYQEGTILTIATKKLKIIQSN
;
A
#
# COMPACT_ATOMS: atom_id res chain seq x y z
N MET A 1 44.49 -11.84 32.16
CA MET A 1 43.11 -11.35 32.32
C MET A 1 42.57 -11.09 30.92
N ILE A 2 41.74 -11.99 30.41
CA ILE A 2 41.20 -11.92 29.04
C ILE A 2 40.14 -10.81 29.03
N THR A 3 40.44 -9.70 28.36
CA THR A 3 39.47 -8.65 28.08
C THR A 3 38.42 -9.21 27.13
N MET A 4 37.25 -9.58 27.66
CA MET A 4 36.07 -9.84 26.85
C MET A 4 35.73 -8.55 26.08
N LYS A 5 35.90 -8.59 24.76
CA LYS A 5 35.29 -7.61 23.87
C LYS A 5 33.80 -7.58 24.16
N SER A 6 33.29 -6.41 24.52
CA SER A 6 31.85 -6.13 24.55
C SER A 6 31.20 -6.66 23.27
N PRO A 7 30.04 -7.34 23.34
CA PRO A 7 29.37 -7.84 22.16
C PRO A 7 29.06 -6.66 21.23
N GLU A 8 29.32 -6.85 19.93
CA GLU A 8 29.12 -5.88 18.86
C GLU A 8 27.81 -5.10 19.04
N TYR A 9 27.94 -3.78 19.06
CA TYR A 9 26.83 -2.84 18.95
C TYR A 9 26.20 -3.02 17.55
N LEU A 10 25.27 -3.98 17.42
CA LEU A 10 24.51 -4.18 16.19
C LEU A 10 23.74 -2.89 15.91
N SER A 11 24.10 -2.18 14.84
CA SER A 11 23.51 -0.89 14.48
C SER A 11 21.99 -0.97 14.51
N LYS A 12 21.34 0.02 15.16
CA LYS A 12 19.88 0.13 15.25
C LYS A 12 19.19 0.15 13.88
N ASP A 13 19.95 0.39 12.82
CA ASP A 13 19.48 0.52 11.44
C ASP A 13 19.59 -0.79 10.64
N ILE A 14 20.16 -1.86 11.23
CA ILE A 14 20.16 -3.18 10.61
C ILE A 14 18.77 -3.81 10.74
N LEU A 15 18.18 -4.12 9.60
CA LEU A 15 16.87 -4.74 9.57
C LEU A 15 16.91 -6.24 9.87
N ASP A 16 15.91 -6.71 10.61
CA ASP A 16 15.78 -8.13 10.93
C ASP A 16 15.38 -8.91 9.68
N GLU A 17 15.91 -10.11 9.49
CA GLU A 17 15.75 -10.82 8.21
C GLU A 17 14.28 -11.15 7.89
N ASP A 18 13.52 -11.58 8.90
CA ASP A 18 12.08 -11.86 8.76
C ASP A 18 11.29 -10.59 8.43
N PHE A 19 11.73 -9.42 8.92
CA PHE A 19 11.14 -8.12 8.60
C PHE A 19 11.47 -7.70 7.16
N VAL A 20 12.71 -7.90 6.71
CA VAL A 20 13.13 -7.63 5.32
C VAL A 20 12.30 -8.43 4.30
N ARG A 21 11.91 -9.67 4.64
CA ARG A 21 11.04 -10.48 3.75
C ARG A 21 9.68 -9.84 3.48
N VAL A 22 9.15 -9.01 4.39
CA VAL A 22 7.90 -8.26 4.20
C VAL A 22 7.98 -7.36 2.97
N PHE A 23 9.12 -6.71 2.77
CA PHE A 23 9.33 -5.72 1.72
C PHE A 23 9.89 -6.30 0.42
N ARG A 24 10.44 -7.52 0.44
CA ARG A 24 11.21 -8.08 -0.67
C ARG A 24 10.43 -8.13 -1.99
N LEU A 25 9.21 -8.68 -1.99
CA LEU A 25 8.43 -8.80 -3.24
C LEU A 25 7.97 -7.42 -3.76
N PRO A 26 7.33 -6.55 -2.96
CA PRO A 26 7.01 -5.19 -3.40
C PRO A 26 8.23 -4.44 -3.93
N PHE A 27 9.35 -4.52 -3.22
CA PHE A 27 10.62 -3.91 -3.62
C PHE A 27 11.10 -4.40 -4.99
N LEU A 28 11.11 -5.72 -5.22
CA LEU A 28 11.56 -6.29 -6.49
C LEU A 28 10.68 -5.83 -7.66
N VAL A 29 9.36 -5.82 -7.48
CA VAL A 29 8.41 -5.37 -8.51
C VAL A 29 8.57 -3.87 -8.77
N GLN A 30 8.61 -3.04 -7.73
CA GLN A 30 8.84 -1.60 -7.88
C GLN A 30 10.20 -1.29 -8.50
N MET A 31 11.24 -2.08 -8.19
CA MET A 31 12.56 -1.91 -8.79
C MET A 31 12.53 -2.23 -10.28
N ALA A 32 11.88 -3.33 -10.68
CA ALA A 32 11.69 -3.70 -12.08
C ALA A 32 10.83 -2.69 -12.86
N LEU A 33 9.90 -2.01 -12.19
CA LEU A 33 9.07 -0.96 -12.78
C LEU A 33 9.72 0.44 -12.71
N GLY A 34 10.89 0.59 -12.09
CA GLY A 34 11.54 1.88 -11.94
C GLY A 34 10.87 2.81 -10.93
N SER A 35 9.95 2.34 -10.08
CA SER A 35 9.24 3.12 -9.05
C SER A 35 9.70 2.85 -7.61
N CYS A 36 10.88 2.27 -7.40
CA CYS A 36 11.29 1.90 -6.05
C CYS A 36 11.66 3.11 -5.16
N ARG A 37 11.11 3.17 -3.93
CA ARG A 37 11.29 4.28 -2.97
C ARG A 37 12.62 4.26 -2.23
N VAL A 38 13.19 3.08 -2.05
CA VAL A 38 14.38 2.85 -1.24
C VAL A 38 15.32 1.90 -1.98
N HIS A 39 16.56 1.81 -1.54
CA HIS A 39 17.52 0.79 -1.95
C HIS A 39 17.78 -0.17 -0.79
N LEU A 40 17.39 -1.43 -0.96
CA LEU A 40 17.60 -2.50 0.01
C LEU A 40 18.77 -3.38 -0.44
N LYS A 41 19.87 -3.37 0.33
CA LYS A 41 21.03 -4.25 0.08
C LYS A 41 21.52 -4.84 1.40
N ALA A 42 21.60 -6.18 1.47
CA ALA A 42 22.15 -6.90 2.62
C ALA A 42 21.56 -6.47 3.99
N ARG A 43 20.24 -6.26 4.07
CA ARG A 43 19.48 -5.78 5.25
C ARG A 43 19.65 -4.29 5.59
N PHE A 44 20.43 -3.54 4.82
CA PHE A 44 20.51 -2.09 4.92
C PHE A 44 19.53 -1.43 3.95
N ILE A 45 18.80 -0.44 4.46
CA ILE A 45 17.94 0.43 3.67
C ILE A 45 18.61 1.78 3.51
N THR A 46 18.75 2.21 2.26
CA THR A 46 19.39 3.46 1.85
C THR A 46 18.54 4.17 0.81
N ILE A 47 18.92 5.41 0.51
CA ILE A 47 18.27 6.22 -0.54
C ILE A 47 18.53 5.58 -1.92
N PRO A 48 17.61 5.68 -2.89
CA PRO A 48 17.84 5.18 -4.24
C PRO A 48 19.16 5.66 -4.86
N THR A 49 19.92 4.72 -5.42
CA THR A 49 21.23 4.99 -6.00
C THR A 49 21.12 5.81 -7.29
N LEU A 50 22.22 6.44 -7.72
CA LEU A 50 22.27 7.20 -8.97
C LEU A 50 21.83 6.34 -10.17
N GLY A 51 22.29 5.08 -10.23
CA GLY A 51 21.90 4.14 -11.28
C GLY A 51 20.39 3.84 -11.30
N GLN A 52 19.76 3.72 -10.13
CA GLN A 52 18.30 3.54 -10.03
C GLN A 52 17.54 4.80 -10.48
N LYS A 53 18.05 5.99 -10.19
CA LYS A 53 17.47 7.26 -10.66
C LYS A 53 17.58 7.39 -12.19
N LEU A 54 18.75 7.08 -12.76
CA LEU A 54 18.97 7.05 -14.21
C LEU A 54 18.04 6.04 -14.90
N TYR A 55 17.87 4.85 -14.31
CA TYR A 55 16.91 3.86 -14.81
C TYR A 55 15.48 4.41 -14.86
N THR A 56 15.02 5.10 -13.81
CA THR A 56 13.69 5.75 -13.83
C THR A 56 13.57 6.82 -14.92
N VAL A 57 14.61 7.63 -15.16
CA VAL A 57 14.62 8.60 -16.27
C VAL A 57 14.49 7.89 -17.62
N MET A 58 15.21 6.78 -17.82
CA MET A 58 15.08 5.98 -19.04
C MET A 58 13.66 5.41 -19.20
N CYS A 59 13.04 4.90 -18.14
CA CYS A 59 11.64 4.46 -18.17
C CYS A 59 10.70 5.61 -18.59
N ILE A 60 10.91 6.82 -18.05
CA ILE A 60 10.12 8.01 -18.40
C ILE A 60 10.25 8.33 -19.90
N ILE A 61 11.47 8.34 -20.44
CA ILE A 61 11.73 8.63 -21.86
C ILE A 61 11.08 7.57 -22.75
N ILE A 62 11.30 6.29 -22.46
CA ILE A 62 10.74 5.16 -23.23
C ILE A 62 9.22 5.22 -23.21
N CYS A 63 8.59 5.37 -22.04
CA CYS A 63 7.15 5.50 -21.95
C CYS A 63 6.62 6.70 -22.74
N SER A 64 7.29 7.84 -22.67
CA SER A 64 6.88 9.04 -23.43
C SER A 64 6.84 8.80 -24.94
N LEU A 65 7.86 8.11 -25.48
CA LEU A 65 7.90 7.74 -26.89
C LEU A 65 6.74 6.78 -27.26
N LEU A 66 6.40 5.84 -26.37
CA LEU A 66 5.28 4.93 -26.57
C LEU A 66 3.92 5.65 -26.52
N TYR A 67 3.72 6.61 -25.61
CA TYR A 67 2.53 7.47 -25.57
C TYR A 67 2.38 8.29 -26.86
N PHE A 68 3.48 8.86 -27.35
CA PHE A 68 3.49 9.62 -28.60
C PHE A 68 3.08 8.73 -29.79
N ASN A 69 3.63 7.52 -29.89
CA ASN A 69 3.31 6.58 -30.95
C ASN A 69 1.84 6.16 -30.94
N ILE A 70 1.25 5.90 -29.76
CA ILE A 70 -0.19 5.63 -29.65
C ILE A 70 -1.00 6.81 -30.13
N THR A 71 -0.64 8.02 -29.70
CA THR A 71 -1.38 9.24 -30.05
C THR A 71 -1.38 9.44 -31.56
N LYS A 72 -0.22 9.26 -32.22
CA LYS A 72 -0.10 9.33 -33.68
C LYS A 72 -1.01 8.32 -34.38
N LEU A 73 -1.03 7.08 -33.90
CA LEU A 73 -1.87 6.03 -34.46
C LEU A 73 -3.38 6.34 -34.28
N TYR A 74 -3.74 6.98 -33.16
CA TYR A 74 -5.12 7.38 -32.89
C TYR A 74 -5.61 8.53 -33.75
N ILE A 75 -4.73 9.49 -34.07
CA ILE A 75 -5.02 10.58 -35.02
C ILE A 75 -5.52 9.99 -36.34
N SER A 76 -4.80 9.01 -36.89
CA SER A 76 -5.18 8.41 -38.18
C SER A 76 -6.52 7.67 -38.16
N LEU A 77 -6.97 7.19 -36.99
CA LEU A 77 -8.18 6.38 -36.87
C LEU A 77 -9.44 7.23 -36.66
N TYR A 78 -9.32 8.40 -36.04
CA TYR A 78 -10.47 9.22 -35.63
C TYR A 78 -10.39 10.66 -36.12
N TYR A 79 -9.60 10.92 -37.17
CA TYR A 79 -9.49 12.25 -37.78
C TYR A 79 -10.86 12.83 -38.17
N GLU A 80 -11.75 12.00 -38.72
CA GLU A 80 -13.12 12.40 -39.09
C GLU A 80 -14.04 12.67 -37.88
N GLN A 81 -13.66 12.20 -36.70
CA GLN A 81 -14.43 12.29 -35.47
C GLN A 81 -13.63 13.04 -34.39
N SER A 82 -13.34 14.31 -34.67
CA SER A 82 -12.49 15.19 -33.85
C SER A 82 -12.76 15.12 -32.34
N ILE A 83 -14.02 15.07 -31.91
CA ILE A 83 -14.41 14.98 -30.48
C ILE A 83 -13.84 13.71 -29.82
N VAL A 84 -13.96 12.54 -30.46
CA VAL A 84 -13.47 11.26 -29.91
C VAL A 84 -11.95 11.28 -29.80
N TYR A 85 -11.29 11.87 -30.79
CA TYR A 85 -9.85 12.08 -30.78
C TYR A 85 -9.39 12.98 -29.62
N PHE A 86 -10.02 14.14 -29.42
CA PHE A 86 -9.67 15.06 -28.33
C PHE A 86 -9.92 14.44 -26.95
N LEU A 87 -11.01 13.68 -26.79
CA LEU A 87 -11.27 12.93 -25.55
C LEU A 87 -10.18 11.92 -25.27
N PHE A 88 -9.79 11.13 -26.28
CA PHE A 88 -8.70 10.17 -26.12
C PHE A 88 -7.37 10.85 -25.76
N LEU A 89 -7.01 11.93 -26.46
CA LEU A 89 -5.79 12.71 -26.18
C LEU A 89 -5.79 13.26 -24.75
N THR A 90 -6.95 13.72 -24.27
CA THR A 90 -7.09 14.24 -22.91
C THR A 90 -6.91 13.12 -21.88
N VAL A 91 -7.50 11.95 -22.12
CA VAL A 91 -7.39 10.76 -21.26
C VAL A 91 -5.93 10.27 -21.19
N THR A 92 -5.27 10.08 -22.33
CA THR A 92 -3.88 9.60 -22.38
C THR A 92 -2.90 10.64 -21.86
N GLY A 93 -3.13 11.92 -22.14
CA GLY A 93 -2.34 13.03 -21.59
C GLY A 93 -2.42 13.10 -20.07
N LEU A 94 -3.63 12.96 -19.49
CA LEU A 94 -3.81 12.91 -18.04
C LEU A 94 -3.13 11.68 -17.41
N ASP A 95 -3.22 10.52 -18.07
CA ASP A 95 -2.55 9.29 -17.62
C ASP A 95 -1.03 9.47 -17.60
N GLN A 96 -0.47 10.06 -18.67
CA GLN A 96 0.96 10.35 -18.79
C GLN A 96 1.45 11.39 -17.76
N LEU A 97 0.70 12.47 -17.56
CA LEU A 97 1.02 13.48 -16.53
C LEU A 97 1.00 12.87 -15.12
N SER A 98 -0.02 12.04 -14.83
CA SER A 98 -0.12 11.33 -13.56
C SER A 98 1.05 10.36 -13.35
N PHE A 99 1.44 9.64 -14.41
CA PHE A 99 2.60 8.75 -14.40
C PHE A 99 3.89 9.50 -14.07
N PHE A 100 4.16 10.63 -14.71
CA PHE A 100 5.35 11.45 -14.43
C PHE A 100 5.33 12.00 -13.01
N ALA A 101 4.22 12.60 -12.61
CA ALA A 101 4.05 13.17 -11.28
C ALA A 101 4.33 12.12 -10.20
N ASN A 102 3.79 10.91 -10.37
CA ASN A 102 4.00 9.79 -9.44
C ASN A 102 5.47 9.35 -9.41
N LEU A 103 6.10 9.06 -10.56
CA LEU A 103 7.49 8.58 -10.60
C LEU A 103 8.48 9.60 -10.06
N ILE A 104 8.30 10.88 -10.41
CA ILE A 104 9.16 11.97 -9.93
C ILE A 104 9.08 12.03 -8.41
N HIS A 105 7.86 12.06 -7.86
CA HIS A 105 7.67 12.13 -6.42
C HIS A 105 8.19 10.88 -5.70
N VAL A 106 7.97 9.69 -6.25
CA VAL A 106 8.37 8.43 -5.60
C VAL A 106 9.89 8.23 -5.60
N ARG A 107 10.57 8.59 -6.70
CA ARG A 107 12.00 8.29 -6.87
C ARG A 107 12.93 9.42 -6.41
N PHE A 108 12.53 10.67 -6.60
CA PHE A 108 13.41 11.82 -6.41
C PHE A 108 13.10 12.62 -5.14
N LEU A 109 11.90 12.48 -4.57
CA LEU A 109 11.50 13.20 -3.35
C LEU A 109 11.45 12.26 -2.15
N ASN A 110 11.62 12.83 -0.94
CA ASN A 110 11.43 12.17 0.36
C ASN A 110 12.29 10.91 0.58
N GLY A 111 13.48 10.82 -0.03
CA GLY A 111 14.36 9.66 0.09
C GLY A 111 14.72 9.30 1.54
N GLU A 112 15.15 10.29 2.32
CA GLU A 112 15.48 10.11 3.75
C GLU A 112 14.26 9.68 4.56
N THR A 113 13.11 10.33 4.36
CA THR A 113 11.86 10.01 5.05
C THR A 113 11.39 8.58 4.74
N ASN A 114 11.52 8.14 3.48
CA ASN A 114 11.20 6.75 3.08
C ASN A 114 12.10 5.73 3.80
N THR A 115 13.41 6.02 3.92
CA THR A 115 14.33 5.14 4.66
C THR A 115 14.02 5.12 6.16
N GLY A 116 13.76 6.29 6.75
CA GLY A 116 13.38 6.43 8.16
C GLY A 116 12.08 5.71 8.50
N PHE A 117 11.12 5.69 7.58
CA PHE A 117 9.86 4.99 7.75
C PHE A 117 10.04 3.47 7.87
N CYS A 118 10.87 2.84 7.04
CA CYS A 118 11.14 1.41 7.16
C CYS A 118 11.80 1.06 8.51
N ILE A 119 12.72 1.90 8.98
CA ILE A 119 13.36 1.73 10.30
C ILE A 119 12.32 1.94 11.43
N MET A 120 11.43 2.92 11.29
CA MET A 120 10.34 3.18 12.24
C MET A 120 9.39 1.98 12.35
N MET A 121 9.03 1.35 11.24
CA MET A 121 8.19 0.14 11.24
C MET A 121 8.83 -1.02 12.02
N GLN A 122 10.15 -1.25 11.88
CA GLN A 122 10.82 -2.27 12.69
C GLN A 122 10.95 -1.87 14.16
N ARG A 123 11.17 -0.57 14.42
CA ARG A 123 11.20 -0.04 15.79
C ARG A 123 9.89 -0.28 16.53
N ILE A 124 8.75 -0.18 15.84
CA ILE A 124 7.43 -0.53 16.38
C ILE A 124 7.42 -2.01 16.81
N ASP A 125 7.82 -2.93 15.94
CA ASP A 125 7.82 -4.37 16.23
C ASP A 125 8.74 -4.72 17.42
N ARG A 126 9.94 -4.13 17.47
CA ARG A 126 10.90 -4.30 18.58
C ARG A 126 10.35 -3.78 19.90
N LYS A 127 9.72 -2.60 19.90
CA LYS A 127 9.19 -1.99 21.13
C LYS A 127 7.94 -2.71 21.63
N MET A 128 7.13 -3.25 20.73
CA MET A 128 6.00 -4.13 21.05
C MET A 128 6.43 -5.56 21.38
N LYS A 129 7.74 -5.90 21.36
CA LYS A 129 8.27 -7.24 21.64
C LYS A 129 7.60 -8.35 20.79
N ILE A 130 7.30 -8.05 19.53
CA ILE A 130 6.68 -8.98 18.56
C ILE A 130 7.61 -9.32 17.39
N ASP A 131 8.84 -8.81 17.40
CA ASP A 131 9.87 -9.02 16.37
C ASP A 131 10.22 -10.50 16.14
N HIS A 132 10.19 -11.32 17.19
CA HIS A 132 10.38 -12.77 17.08
C HIS A 132 9.13 -13.53 16.63
N ASN A 133 7.94 -12.90 16.61
CA ASN A 133 6.71 -13.57 16.23
C ASN A 133 6.46 -13.47 14.71
N ASN A 134 6.83 -14.56 14.04
CA ASN A 134 6.73 -14.64 12.59
C ASN A 134 5.31 -14.60 12.01
N ILE A 135 4.25 -14.76 12.81
CA ILE A 135 2.86 -14.76 12.32
C ILE A 135 2.45 -13.38 11.77
N PHE A 136 2.90 -12.29 12.42
CA PHE A 136 2.61 -10.92 12.02
C PHE A 136 3.17 -10.63 10.63
N ASN A 137 4.48 -10.86 10.46
CA ASN A 137 5.18 -10.60 9.21
C ASN A 137 4.74 -11.55 8.09
N LYS A 138 4.48 -12.83 8.38
CA LYS A 138 3.92 -13.79 7.39
C LYS A 138 2.58 -13.34 6.83
N THR A 139 1.73 -12.71 7.65
CA THR A 139 0.41 -12.24 7.19
C THR A 139 0.53 -11.06 6.23
N VAL A 140 1.42 -10.11 6.52
CA VAL A 140 1.71 -8.98 5.60
C VAL A 140 2.36 -9.49 4.31
N ILE A 141 3.30 -10.44 4.40
CA ILE A 141 3.93 -11.09 3.23
C ILE A 141 2.87 -11.73 2.33
N ARG A 142 1.95 -12.49 2.91
CA ARG A 142 0.85 -13.13 2.15
C ARG A 142 -0.04 -12.11 1.47
N ALA A 143 -0.38 -11.01 2.16
CA ALA A 143 -1.16 -9.93 1.56
C ALA A 143 -0.41 -9.30 0.37
N ASN A 144 0.89 -9.01 0.53
CA ASN A 144 1.75 -8.52 -0.55
C ASN A 144 1.74 -9.47 -1.75
N ILE A 145 2.02 -10.76 -1.54
CA ILE A 145 2.01 -11.78 -2.59
C ILE A 145 0.66 -11.83 -3.30
N LEU A 146 -0.44 -11.94 -2.55
CA LEU A 146 -1.79 -12.03 -3.12
C LEU A 146 -2.11 -10.82 -4.00
N THR A 147 -1.89 -9.60 -3.49
CA THR A 147 -2.20 -8.37 -4.23
C THR A 147 -1.36 -8.18 -5.48
N ILE A 148 -0.05 -8.44 -5.39
CA ILE A 148 0.88 -8.26 -6.50
C ILE A 148 0.61 -9.31 -7.58
N THR A 149 0.40 -10.57 -7.19
CA THR A 149 0.05 -11.64 -8.13
C THR A 149 -1.28 -11.33 -8.84
N LEU A 150 -2.29 -10.83 -8.12
CA LEU A 150 -3.56 -10.43 -8.73
C LEU A 150 -3.36 -9.31 -9.77
N ILE A 151 -2.57 -8.28 -9.44
CA ILE A 151 -2.24 -7.21 -10.39
C ILE A 151 -1.54 -7.77 -11.63
N ILE A 152 -0.50 -8.59 -11.46
CA ILE A 152 0.24 -9.19 -12.58
C ILE A 152 -0.70 -10.03 -13.45
N LEU A 153 -1.57 -10.85 -12.86
CA LEU A 153 -2.55 -11.67 -13.59
C LEU A 153 -3.53 -10.82 -14.40
N LEU A 154 -4.04 -9.72 -13.84
CA LEU A 154 -4.90 -8.78 -14.57
C LEU A 154 -4.19 -8.23 -15.80
N TYR A 155 -2.92 -7.83 -15.67
CA TYR A 155 -2.14 -7.30 -16.78
C TYR A 155 -1.77 -8.34 -17.83
N VAL A 156 -1.41 -9.55 -17.41
CA VAL A 156 -1.18 -10.68 -18.33
C VAL A 156 -2.46 -10.98 -19.10
N GLY A 157 -3.62 -10.97 -18.44
CA GLY A 157 -4.92 -11.12 -19.10
C GLY A 157 -5.19 -10.04 -20.15
N LEU A 158 -4.83 -8.78 -19.88
CA LEU A 158 -4.96 -7.67 -20.84
C LEU A 158 -4.03 -7.84 -22.05
N VAL A 159 -2.81 -8.29 -21.83
CA VAL A 159 -1.83 -8.58 -22.89
C VAL A 159 -2.30 -9.73 -23.78
N ILE A 160 -2.78 -10.84 -23.18
CA ILE A 160 -3.32 -11.99 -23.93
C ILE A 160 -4.55 -11.59 -24.74
N SER A 161 -5.47 -10.82 -24.15
CA SER A 161 -6.67 -10.33 -24.85
C SER A 161 -6.30 -9.47 -26.06
N THR A 162 -5.27 -8.64 -25.92
CA THR A 162 -4.73 -7.82 -27.01
C THR A 162 -4.17 -8.65 -28.16
N LEU A 163 -3.42 -9.71 -27.83
CA LEU A 163 -2.86 -10.64 -28.82
C LEU A 163 -3.95 -11.38 -29.61
N ILE A 164 -4.97 -11.87 -28.92
CA ILE A 164 -6.10 -12.59 -29.54
C ILE A 164 -6.86 -11.68 -30.50
N LEU A 165 -7.05 -10.41 -30.14
CA LEU A 165 -7.80 -9.45 -30.94
C LEU A 165 -7.05 -8.97 -32.19
N LYS A 166 -5.76 -9.33 -32.39
CA LYS A 166 -4.89 -9.05 -33.57
C LYS A 166 -4.93 -7.61 -34.10
N LYS A 167 -5.29 -6.62 -33.27
CA LYS A 167 -5.64 -5.28 -33.74
C LYS A 167 -4.51 -4.25 -33.69
N TYR A 168 -3.47 -4.48 -32.88
CA TYR A 168 -2.35 -3.54 -32.74
C TYR A 168 -1.04 -4.24 -32.37
N SER A 169 0.07 -3.52 -32.59
CA SER A 169 1.37 -3.87 -32.04
C SER A 169 1.33 -3.87 -30.51
N LEU A 170 1.76 -4.97 -29.90
CA LEU A 170 1.96 -5.08 -28.44
C LEU A 170 2.81 -3.93 -27.88
N VAL A 171 3.77 -3.45 -28.66
CA VAL A 171 4.71 -2.40 -28.28
C VAL A 171 3.99 -1.09 -27.99
N THR A 172 2.98 -0.74 -28.77
CA THR A 172 2.19 0.48 -28.55
C THR A 172 1.43 0.40 -27.22
N LEU A 173 0.71 -0.68 -26.93
CA LEU A 173 -0.08 -0.80 -25.69
C LEU A 173 0.80 -0.79 -24.41
N PHE A 174 2.06 -1.23 -24.53
CA PHE A 174 2.98 -1.36 -23.40
C PHE A 174 3.13 -0.05 -22.61
N GLY A 175 3.21 1.12 -23.27
CA GLY A 175 3.36 2.41 -22.57
C GLY A 175 2.19 2.73 -21.64
N LEU A 176 0.97 2.59 -22.15
CA LEU A 176 -0.29 2.79 -21.39
C LEU A 176 -0.46 1.77 -20.26
N VAL A 177 -0.09 0.52 -20.52
CA VAL A 177 -0.15 -0.55 -19.53
C VAL A 177 0.86 -0.32 -18.42
N HIS A 178 2.09 0.06 -18.77
CA HIS A 178 3.18 0.24 -17.82
C HIS A 178 2.92 1.40 -16.84
N GLY A 179 2.44 2.55 -17.35
CA GLY A 179 2.13 3.71 -16.50
C GLY A 179 1.07 3.39 -15.45
N GLN A 180 -0.01 2.71 -15.86
CA GLN A 180 -1.05 2.28 -14.94
C GLN A 180 -0.57 1.20 -13.98
N LEU A 181 0.27 0.26 -14.43
CA LEU A 181 0.79 -0.82 -13.60
C LEU A 181 1.59 -0.26 -12.41
N ILE A 182 2.41 0.76 -12.64
CA ILE A 182 3.15 1.46 -11.59
C ILE A 182 2.21 2.06 -10.56
N LEU A 183 1.19 2.80 -11.00
CA LEU A 183 0.24 3.41 -10.08
C LEU A 183 -0.49 2.36 -9.23
N LEU A 184 -0.92 1.25 -9.84
CA LEU A 184 -1.61 0.17 -9.13
C LEU A 184 -0.70 -0.56 -8.14
N VAL A 185 0.56 -0.81 -8.50
CA VAL A 185 1.54 -1.40 -7.59
C VAL A 185 1.81 -0.47 -6.41
N GLU A 186 1.95 0.84 -6.64
CA GLU A 186 2.12 1.82 -5.56
C GLU A 186 0.91 1.85 -4.62
N MET A 187 -0.30 1.87 -5.17
CA MET A 187 -1.53 1.91 -4.37
C MET A 187 -1.79 0.59 -3.63
N ALA A 188 -1.44 -0.56 -4.23
CA ALA A 188 -1.48 -1.85 -3.55
C ALA A 188 -0.47 -1.93 -2.42
N TYR A 189 0.75 -1.44 -2.63
CA TYR A 189 1.77 -1.38 -1.59
C TYR A 189 1.36 -0.45 -0.45
N CYS A 190 0.85 0.75 -0.75
CA CYS A 190 0.23 1.67 0.21
C CYS A 190 -0.86 0.95 1.04
N SER A 191 -1.77 0.26 0.36
CA SER A 191 -2.83 -0.52 1.00
C SER A 191 -2.29 -1.63 1.90
N ASN A 192 -1.21 -2.32 1.51
CA ASN A 192 -0.61 -3.39 2.31
C ASN A 192 0.11 -2.88 3.55
N LEU A 193 0.64 -1.65 3.51
CA LEU A 193 1.18 -0.99 4.70
C LEU A 193 0.07 -0.67 5.72
N ILE A 194 -1.17 -0.39 5.29
CA ILE A 194 -2.31 -0.25 6.21
C ILE A 194 -2.56 -1.57 6.96
N ILE A 195 -2.42 -2.72 6.29
CA ILE A 195 -2.52 -4.04 6.95
C ILE A 195 -1.46 -4.19 8.05
N PHE A 196 -0.25 -3.69 7.82
CA PHE A 196 0.80 -3.71 8.84
C PHE A 196 0.31 -3.02 10.12
N PHE A 197 -0.17 -1.77 10.04
CA PHE A 197 -0.67 -1.03 11.20
C PHE A 197 -1.90 -1.68 11.83
N PHE A 198 -2.85 -2.11 11.00
CA PHE A 198 -4.07 -2.80 11.43
C PHE A 198 -3.79 -4.02 12.31
N ILE A 199 -2.88 -4.89 11.89
CA ILE A 199 -2.53 -6.10 12.67
C ILE A 199 -1.95 -5.72 14.03
N ARG A 200 -1.11 -4.68 14.11
CA ARG A 200 -0.50 -4.23 15.38
C ARG A 200 -1.51 -3.53 16.30
N VAL A 201 -2.39 -2.69 15.77
CA VAL A 201 -3.48 -2.07 16.56
C VAL A 201 -4.41 -3.17 17.11
N ARG A 202 -4.76 -4.17 16.29
CA ARG A 202 -5.55 -5.31 16.73
C ARG A 202 -4.86 -6.10 17.85
N PHE A 203 -3.54 -6.22 17.82
CA PHE A 203 -2.79 -6.85 18.90
C PHE A 203 -2.88 -6.05 20.20
N VAL A 204 -2.76 -4.71 20.14
CA VAL A 204 -2.99 -3.85 21.31
C VAL A 204 -4.42 -4.02 21.84
N ASN A 205 -5.42 -4.08 20.96
CA ASN A 205 -6.82 -4.36 21.34
C ASN A 205 -6.94 -5.71 22.05
N ALA A 206 -6.25 -6.75 21.56
CA ALA A 206 -6.26 -8.07 22.17
C ALA A 206 -5.67 -8.08 23.59
N ILE A 207 -4.57 -7.36 23.84
CA ILE A 207 -3.98 -7.20 25.18
C ILE A 207 -4.99 -6.57 26.14
N ILE A 208 -5.62 -5.46 25.76
CA ILE A 208 -6.60 -4.78 26.61
C ILE A 208 -7.82 -5.67 26.84
N LYS A 209 -8.30 -6.35 25.79
CA LYS A 209 -9.50 -7.18 25.85
C LYS A 209 -9.32 -8.41 26.73
N ASN A 210 -8.14 -9.01 26.75
CA ASN A 210 -7.82 -10.09 27.69
C ASN A 210 -7.88 -9.64 29.15
N HIS A 211 -7.52 -8.38 29.42
CA HIS A 211 -7.62 -7.80 30.76
C HIS A 211 -9.05 -7.42 31.16
N VAL A 212 -9.82 -6.82 30.23
CA VAL A 212 -11.20 -6.40 30.51
C VAL A 212 -12.17 -7.59 30.53
N HIS A 213 -12.01 -8.52 29.58
CA HIS A 213 -12.86 -9.69 29.37
C HIS A 213 -11.99 -10.96 29.23
N PRO A 214 -11.56 -11.60 30.33
CA PRO A 214 -10.63 -12.73 30.30
C PRO A 214 -11.20 -14.02 29.68
N GLU A 215 -12.50 -14.05 29.39
CA GLU A 215 -13.19 -15.20 28.81
C GLU A 215 -12.53 -15.67 27.50
N ASN A 216 -12.25 -16.97 27.41
CA ASN A 216 -11.71 -17.66 26.23
C ASN A 216 -10.27 -17.28 25.82
N GLN A 217 -9.49 -16.57 26.66
CA GLN A 217 -8.13 -16.15 26.31
C GLN A 217 -7.12 -17.31 26.15
N ASN A 218 -7.30 -18.40 26.90
CA ASN A 218 -6.38 -19.55 26.91
C ASN A 218 -6.80 -20.68 25.96
N GLN A 219 -7.90 -20.53 25.22
CA GLN A 219 -8.35 -21.59 24.32
C GLN A 219 -7.54 -21.55 23.02
N PRO A 220 -6.70 -22.56 22.73
CA PRO A 220 -5.96 -22.59 21.49
C PRO A 220 -6.94 -22.59 20.31
N PRO A 221 -6.65 -21.84 19.24
CA PRO A 221 -7.50 -21.82 18.06
C PRO A 221 -7.55 -23.22 17.44
N LYS A 222 -8.75 -23.79 17.30
CA LYS A 222 -8.98 -25.15 16.73
C LYS A 222 -8.45 -25.34 15.31
N LEU A 223 -8.19 -24.25 14.58
CA LEU A 223 -7.54 -24.26 13.28
C LEU A 223 -6.64 -23.01 13.18
N VAL A 224 -5.35 -23.19 12.91
CA VAL A 224 -4.45 -22.08 12.54
C VAL A 224 -4.82 -21.66 11.12
N ARG A 225 -5.91 -20.89 10.98
CA ARG A 225 -6.32 -20.35 9.67
C ARG A 225 -5.27 -19.37 9.14
N TYR A 226 -5.22 -19.29 7.82
CA TYR A 226 -4.31 -18.44 7.05
C TYR A 226 -4.37 -16.94 7.39
N PHE A 227 -5.44 -16.49 8.07
CA PHE A 227 -5.69 -15.11 8.48
C PHE A 227 -5.71 -14.95 10.00
N ILE A 228 -5.10 -13.87 10.48
CA ILE A 228 -5.08 -13.52 11.89
C ILE A 228 -6.50 -13.07 12.33
N THR A 229 -7.17 -13.93 13.08
CA THR A 229 -8.46 -13.64 13.73
C THR A 229 -8.28 -13.02 15.10
N ASN A 230 -9.34 -12.39 15.63
CA ASN A 230 -9.35 -11.85 16.99
C ASN A 230 -9.02 -12.92 18.05
N ARG A 231 -9.45 -14.18 17.84
CA ARG A 231 -9.14 -15.28 18.75
C ARG A 231 -7.65 -15.64 18.76
N ILE A 232 -7.02 -15.70 17.58
CA ILE A 232 -5.57 -15.93 17.46
C ILE A 232 -4.80 -14.80 18.15
N MET A 233 -5.21 -13.54 17.94
CA MET A 233 -4.58 -12.38 18.57
C MET A 233 -4.69 -12.40 20.08
N ARG A 234 -5.86 -12.76 20.62
CA ARG A 234 -6.07 -12.89 22.07
C ARG A 234 -5.22 -13.99 22.67
N TYR A 235 -5.12 -15.14 22.01
CA TYR A 235 -4.26 -16.23 22.45
C TYR A 235 -2.78 -15.84 22.46
N LEU A 236 -2.29 -15.24 21.37
CA LEU A 236 -0.90 -14.77 21.27
C LEU A 236 -0.58 -13.68 22.31
N ALA A 237 -1.50 -12.73 22.50
CA ALA A 237 -1.35 -11.68 23.51
C ALA A 237 -1.27 -12.27 24.92
N ALA A 238 -2.16 -13.21 25.27
CA ALA A 238 -2.17 -13.84 26.60
C ALA A 238 -0.85 -14.58 26.94
N GLN A 239 -0.17 -15.14 25.93
CA GLN A 239 1.10 -15.85 26.14
C GLN A 239 2.31 -14.93 26.31
N THR A 240 2.25 -13.73 25.76
CA THR A 240 3.44 -12.87 25.60
C THR A 240 3.34 -11.55 26.36
N HIS A 241 2.13 -11.11 26.68
CA HIS A 241 1.86 -9.78 27.19
C HIS A 241 0.80 -9.78 28.29
N ASP A 242 1.11 -9.12 29.41
CA ASP A 242 0.13 -8.69 30.41
C ASP A 242 -0.16 -7.20 30.23
N PHE A 243 -1.42 -6.80 30.35
CA PHE A 243 -1.84 -5.40 30.28
C PHE A 243 -1.30 -4.56 31.45
N ILE A 244 -1.13 -5.16 32.64
CA ILE A 244 -0.68 -4.43 33.84
C ILE A 244 0.80 -4.06 33.73
N ILE A 245 1.60 -4.97 33.16
CA ILE A 245 3.06 -4.87 33.10
C ILE A 245 3.52 -4.13 31.84
N ASN A 246 2.73 -4.16 30.76
CA ASN A 246 3.13 -3.58 29.48
C ASN A 246 2.59 -2.17 29.26
N ASP A 247 3.48 -1.31 28.74
CA ASP A 247 3.21 0.07 28.35
C ASP A 247 2.41 0.16 27.05
N THR A 248 1.19 -0.35 27.08
CA THR A 248 0.32 -0.41 25.91
C THR A 248 -0.09 0.97 25.38
N ASP A 249 0.01 2.03 26.18
CA ASP A 249 -0.08 3.43 25.76
C ASP A 249 1.14 3.88 24.95
N VAL A 250 2.34 3.46 25.34
CA VAL A 250 3.60 3.70 24.61
C VAL A 250 3.58 2.98 23.25
N TYR A 251 3.02 1.78 23.17
CA TYR A 251 2.85 1.05 21.90
C TYR A 251 1.90 1.81 20.96
N LEU A 252 0.76 2.25 21.49
CA LEU A 252 -0.23 2.98 20.71
C LEU A 252 0.32 4.32 20.20
N LYS A 253 1.05 5.06 21.05
CA LYS A 253 1.73 6.30 20.66
C LYS A 253 2.64 6.10 19.45
N GLN A 254 3.47 5.06 19.47
CA GLN A 254 4.39 4.79 18.37
C GLN A 254 3.71 4.30 17.11
N LEU A 255 2.62 3.54 17.23
CA LEU A 255 1.81 3.15 16.08
C LEU A 255 1.23 4.39 15.39
N PHE A 256 0.72 5.38 16.15
CA PHE A 256 0.22 6.63 15.58
C PHE A 256 1.33 7.53 15.03
N GLU A 257 2.49 7.63 15.70
CA GLU A 257 3.66 8.34 15.15
C GLU A 257 4.10 7.72 13.80
N GLY A 258 4.17 6.38 13.74
CA GLY A 258 4.48 5.67 12.50
C GLY A 258 3.40 5.84 11.43
N PHE A 259 2.12 5.84 11.82
CA PHE A 259 1.01 6.05 10.90
C PHE A 259 0.97 7.48 10.36
N SER A 260 1.28 8.49 11.18
CA SER A 260 1.42 9.89 10.74
C SER A 260 2.51 10.03 9.68
N MET A 261 3.69 9.43 9.93
CA MET A 261 4.77 9.40 8.93
C MET A 261 4.34 8.69 7.65
N PHE A 262 3.59 7.58 7.75
CA PHE A 262 3.00 6.91 6.59
C PHE A 262 2.06 7.83 5.80
N THR A 263 1.15 8.54 6.48
CA THR A 263 0.22 9.46 5.82
C THR A 263 0.96 10.58 5.10
N ASP A 264 2.01 11.13 5.70
CA ASP A 264 2.82 12.19 5.08
C ASP A 264 3.56 11.71 3.83
N ILE A 265 4.08 10.47 3.85
CA ILE A 265 4.79 9.88 2.72
C ILE A 265 3.85 9.59 1.54
N TYR A 266 2.62 9.15 1.81
CA TYR A 266 1.67 8.68 0.78
C TYR A 266 0.60 9.69 0.39
N ARG A 267 0.46 10.83 1.07
CA ARG A 267 -0.57 11.85 0.79
C ARG A 267 -0.63 12.25 -0.67
N PHE A 268 0.53 12.43 -1.30
CA PHE A 268 0.61 12.85 -2.69
C PHE A 268 0.08 11.76 -3.64
N GLN A 269 0.50 10.51 -3.46
CA GLN A 269 0.06 9.40 -4.31
C GLN A 269 -1.43 9.13 -4.16
N VAL A 270 -1.95 9.20 -2.94
CA VAL A 270 -3.39 9.03 -2.69
C VAL A 270 -4.17 10.19 -3.32
N CYS A 271 -3.72 11.44 -3.15
CA CYS A 271 -4.35 12.61 -3.77
C CYS A 271 -4.36 12.50 -5.31
N LEU A 272 -3.21 12.18 -5.90
CA LEU A 272 -3.06 11.99 -7.34
C LEU A 272 -3.98 10.87 -7.86
N PHE A 273 -4.07 9.76 -7.13
CA PHE A 273 -4.98 8.66 -7.46
C PHE A 273 -6.44 9.10 -7.41
N CYS A 274 -6.86 9.84 -6.37
CA CYS A 274 -8.24 10.34 -6.26
C CYS A 274 -8.59 11.32 -7.37
N ILE A 275 -7.72 12.29 -7.67
CA ILE A 275 -7.93 13.25 -8.78
C ILE A 275 -8.02 12.50 -10.10
N LYS A 276 -7.06 11.60 -10.37
CA LYS A 276 -7.06 10.78 -11.58
C LYS A 276 -8.33 9.96 -11.69
N LEU A 277 -8.79 9.31 -10.61
CA LEU A 277 -10.00 8.50 -10.62
C LEU A 277 -11.22 9.34 -11.01
N VAL A 278 -11.43 10.50 -10.38
CA VAL A 278 -12.59 11.36 -10.67
C VAL A 278 -12.55 11.85 -12.11
N VAL A 279 -11.44 12.44 -12.55
CA VAL A 279 -11.33 13.02 -13.89
C VAL A 279 -11.40 11.94 -14.96
N MET A 280 -10.71 10.81 -14.79
CA MET A 280 -10.77 9.69 -15.73
C MET A 280 -12.17 9.08 -15.81
N SER A 281 -12.92 9.05 -14.71
CA SER A 281 -14.30 8.55 -14.72
C SER A 281 -15.22 9.45 -15.54
N LEU A 282 -15.11 10.76 -15.36
CA LEU A 282 -15.86 11.75 -16.15
C LEU A 282 -15.51 11.67 -17.64
N LEU A 283 -14.21 11.62 -17.96
CA LEU A 283 -13.75 11.50 -19.35
C LEU A 283 -14.16 10.17 -19.99
N THR A 284 -14.14 9.06 -19.23
CA THR A 284 -14.59 7.75 -19.72
C THR A 284 -16.09 7.73 -19.97
N PHE A 285 -16.88 8.37 -19.10
CA PHE A 285 -18.31 8.50 -19.29
C PHE A 285 -18.63 9.26 -20.58
N GLU A 286 -18.01 10.42 -20.78
CA GLU A 286 -18.17 11.23 -21.99
C GLU A 286 -17.70 10.46 -23.25
N PHE A 287 -16.57 9.78 -23.16
CA PHE A 287 -16.05 8.94 -24.24
C PHE A 287 -17.02 7.83 -24.64
N CYS A 288 -17.62 7.14 -23.66
CA CYS A 288 -18.63 6.12 -23.91
C CYS A 288 -19.91 6.72 -24.51
N PHE A 289 -20.37 7.86 -24.00
CA PHE A 289 -21.58 8.54 -24.48
C PHE A 289 -21.45 8.95 -25.95
N VAL A 290 -20.40 9.70 -26.29
CA VAL A 290 -20.11 10.12 -27.66
C VAL A 290 -19.83 8.93 -28.56
N GLY A 291 -19.11 7.93 -28.04
CA GLY A 291 -18.77 6.72 -28.78
C GLY A 291 -19.99 5.85 -29.13
N ILE A 292 -21.03 5.84 -28.28
CA ILE A 292 -22.33 5.21 -28.58
C ILE A 292 -23.09 6.05 -29.60
N GLN A 293 -23.21 7.37 -29.38
CA GLN A 293 -23.96 8.27 -30.27
C GLN A 293 -23.46 8.25 -31.71
N LYS A 294 -22.13 8.16 -31.90
CA LYS A 294 -21.48 8.14 -33.20
C LYS A 294 -21.21 6.71 -33.73
N SER A 295 -21.73 5.66 -33.07
CA SER A 295 -21.52 4.25 -33.43
C SER A 295 -20.06 3.81 -33.54
N VAL A 296 -19.17 4.52 -32.83
CA VAL A 296 -17.71 4.34 -32.87
C VAL A 296 -17.27 3.20 -31.97
N LEU A 297 -18.01 2.96 -30.87
CA LEU A 297 -17.76 1.84 -29.96
C LEU A 297 -17.94 0.47 -30.62
N ALA A 298 -18.72 0.38 -31.71
CA ALA A 298 -18.92 -0.84 -32.48
C ALA A 298 -17.67 -1.22 -33.30
N SER A 299 -16.83 -0.23 -33.65
CA SER A 299 -15.49 -0.51 -34.11
C SER A 299 -14.75 -1.14 -32.92
N LYS A 300 -14.41 -2.43 -33.01
CA LYS A 300 -13.77 -3.22 -31.95
C LYS A 300 -12.36 -2.70 -31.63
N ASN A 301 -12.12 -1.40 -31.48
CA ASN A 301 -10.81 -0.79 -31.34
C ASN A 301 -10.35 -0.96 -29.89
N LEU A 302 -9.20 -1.62 -29.74
CA LEU A 302 -8.59 -2.01 -28.47
C LEU A 302 -8.39 -0.83 -27.49
N ALA A 303 -8.18 0.37 -28.02
CA ALA A 303 -8.00 1.54 -27.18
C ALA A 303 -9.31 2.02 -26.53
N ASN A 304 -10.48 1.83 -27.17
CA ASN A 304 -11.78 2.07 -26.53
C ASN A 304 -11.93 1.11 -25.34
N TYR A 305 -11.55 -0.15 -25.55
CA TYR A 305 -11.52 -1.17 -24.49
C TYR A 305 -10.52 -0.81 -23.37
N TYR A 306 -9.34 -0.27 -23.71
CA TYR A 306 -8.36 0.19 -22.72
C TYR A 306 -8.95 1.28 -21.81
N VAL A 307 -9.58 2.32 -22.37
CA VAL A 307 -10.15 3.44 -21.57
C VAL A 307 -11.19 2.91 -20.58
N ILE A 308 -12.10 2.05 -21.05
CA ILE A 308 -13.15 1.45 -20.20
C ILE A 308 -12.55 0.58 -19.11
N VAL A 309 -11.66 -0.35 -19.47
CA VAL A 309 -11.03 -1.26 -18.50
C VAL A 309 -10.18 -0.50 -17.49
N HIS A 310 -9.46 0.52 -17.92
CA HIS A 310 -8.65 1.37 -17.04
C HIS A 310 -9.51 2.03 -15.96
N SER A 311 -10.66 2.58 -16.34
CA SER A 311 -11.61 3.19 -15.41
C SER A 311 -12.17 2.17 -14.41
N VAL A 312 -12.59 0.99 -14.89
CA VAL A 312 -13.10 -0.11 -14.04
C VAL A 312 -12.04 -0.57 -13.03
N ILE A 313 -10.80 -0.78 -13.46
CA ILE A 313 -9.70 -1.17 -12.57
C ILE A 313 -9.44 -0.07 -11.52
N GLY A 314 -9.53 1.20 -11.91
CA GLY A 314 -9.44 2.34 -11.00
C GLY A 314 -10.48 2.27 -9.88
N PHE A 315 -11.75 2.06 -10.22
CA PHE A 315 -12.83 1.93 -9.24
C PHE A 315 -12.65 0.72 -8.31
N ILE A 316 -12.30 -0.45 -8.85
CA ILE A 316 -12.04 -1.65 -8.04
C ILE A 316 -10.89 -1.38 -7.05
N THR A 317 -9.85 -0.69 -7.49
CA THR A 317 -8.71 -0.32 -6.64
C THR A 317 -9.14 0.65 -5.53
N ALA A 318 -9.97 1.65 -5.84
CA ALA A 318 -10.50 2.59 -4.86
C ALA A 318 -11.36 1.88 -3.80
N LEU A 319 -12.26 0.98 -4.22
CA LEU A 319 -13.07 0.16 -3.32
C LEU A 319 -12.19 -0.73 -2.43
N TYR A 320 -11.16 -1.34 -3.01
CA TYR A 320 -10.24 -2.20 -2.27
C TYR A 320 -9.51 -1.44 -1.15
N ILE A 321 -8.96 -0.28 -1.46
CA ILE A 321 -8.23 0.58 -0.50
C ILE A 321 -9.19 1.10 0.56
N SER A 322 -10.36 1.59 0.14
CA SER A 322 -11.39 2.10 1.06
C SER A 322 -11.84 1.04 2.06
N GLY A 323 -12.05 -0.20 1.60
CA GLY A 323 -12.38 -1.33 2.46
C GLY A 323 -11.31 -1.61 3.51
N ARG A 324 -10.02 -1.51 3.15
CA ARG A 324 -8.93 -1.68 4.12
C ARG A 324 -8.82 -0.53 5.11
N CYS A 325 -9.01 0.71 4.66
CA CYS A 325 -9.08 1.88 5.53
C CYS A 325 -10.22 1.74 6.56
N GLU A 326 -11.41 1.36 6.12
CA GLU A 326 -12.57 1.16 7.01
C GLU A 326 -12.29 0.06 8.06
N VAL A 327 -11.67 -1.05 7.66
CA VAL A 327 -11.27 -2.11 8.59
C VAL A 327 -10.25 -1.61 9.62
N PHE A 328 -9.28 -0.79 9.21
CA PHE A 328 -8.32 -0.16 10.13
C PHE A 328 -9.01 0.81 11.11
N PHE A 329 -9.89 1.69 10.61
CA PHE A 329 -10.64 2.62 11.46
C PHE A 329 -11.55 1.91 12.47
N ARG A 330 -12.14 0.76 12.10
CA ARG A 330 -12.91 -0.06 13.04
C ARG A 330 -12.07 -0.55 14.22
N GLU A 331 -10.83 -0.95 13.99
CA GLU A 331 -9.92 -1.36 15.08
C GLU A 331 -9.57 -0.18 15.98
N ILE A 332 -9.34 1.02 15.44
CA ILE A 332 -9.09 2.22 16.26
C ILE A 332 -10.33 2.54 17.13
N ARG A 333 -11.53 2.45 16.55
CA ARG A 333 -12.78 2.62 17.31
C ARG A 333 -12.93 1.56 18.41
N GLU A 334 -12.51 0.32 18.16
CA GLU A 334 -12.46 -0.73 19.20
C GLU A 334 -11.44 -0.37 20.30
N THR A 335 -10.25 0.15 19.95
CA THR A 335 -9.27 0.63 20.94
C THR A 335 -9.87 1.70 21.84
N LYS A 336 -10.60 2.66 21.26
CA LYS A 336 -11.29 3.73 22.00
C LYS A 336 -12.32 3.14 22.99
N ARG A 337 -13.17 2.21 22.52
CA ARG A 337 -14.18 1.55 23.36
C ARG A 337 -13.55 0.75 24.50
N LEU A 338 -12.48 0.00 24.21
CA LEU A 338 -11.76 -0.78 25.21
C LEU A 338 -11.07 0.12 26.26
N ALA A 339 -10.50 1.25 25.83
CA ALA A 339 -9.92 2.23 26.76
C ALA A 339 -11.00 2.81 27.70
N VAL A 340 -12.18 3.15 27.18
CA VAL A 340 -13.32 3.59 28.02
C VAL A 340 -13.76 2.48 28.98
N ALA A 341 -13.83 1.22 28.53
CA ALA A 341 -14.19 0.10 29.40
C ALA A 341 -13.19 -0.10 30.56
N VAL A 342 -11.89 0.14 30.32
CA VAL A 342 -10.88 0.15 31.39
C VAL A 342 -11.13 1.31 32.35
N LEU A 343 -11.39 2.53 31.86
CA LEU A 343 -11.70 3.69 32.73
C LEU A 343 -12.94 3.47 33.60
N LEU A 344 -13.97 2.78 33.10
CA LEU A 344 -15.17 2.49 33.87
C LEU A 344 -14.93 1.45 34.98
N LYS A 345 -13.92 0.59 34.83
CA LYS A 345 -13.61 -0.50 35.77
C LYS A 345 -12.68 -0.07 36.91
N TYR A 346 -11.86 0.97 36.69
CA TYR A 346 -10.86 1.43 37.65
C TYR A 346 -11.11 2.90 38.01
N GLN A 347 -11.26 3.21 39.30
CA GLN A 347 -11.54 4.58 39.77
C GLN A 347 -10.25 5.39 40.06
N GLU A 348 -9.14 4.73 40.41
CA GLU A 348 -7.82 5.35 40.62
C GLU A 348 -6.66 4.40 40.21
N GLY A 349 -5.46 4.95 40.00
CA GLY A 349 -4.21 4.17 39.82
C GLY A 349 -3.58 4.19 38.41
N THR A 350 -2.48 3.44 38.26
CA THR A 350 -1.65 3.41 37.03
C THR A 350 -2.45 2.96 35.79
N ILE A 351 -3.39 2.05 35.98
CA ILE A 351 -4.25 1.51 34.91
C ILE A 351 -5.19 2.59 34.32
N LEU A 352 -5.79 3.43 35.18
CA LEU A 352 -6.60 4.59 34.78
C LEU A 352 -5.76 5.57 33.96
N THR A 353 -4.52 5.82 34.39
CA THR A 353 -3.58 6.74 33.73
C THR A 353 -3.24 6.26 32.30
N ILE A 354 -2.97 4.96 32.14
CA ILE A 354 -2.69 4.34 30.83
C ILE A 354 -3.91 4.48 29.90
N ALA A 355 -5.11 4.17 30.38
CA ALA A 355 -6.33 4.27 29.57
C ALA A 355 -6.67 5.73 29.18
N THR A 356 -6.47 6.69 30.10
CA THR A 356 -6.66 8.12 29.85
C THR A 356 -5.69 8.62 28.77
N LYS A 357 -4.41 8.25 28.87
CA LYS A 357 -3.39 8.59 27.85
C LYS A 357 -3.77 8.04 26.48
N LYS A 358 -4.24 6.79 26.39
CA LYS A 358 -4.70 6.22 25.11
C LYS A 358 -5.85 6.98 24.48
N LEU A 359 -6.84 7.37 25.28
CA LEU A 359 -7.96 8.18 24.78
C LEU A 359 -7.49 9.53 24.27
N LYS A 360 -6.58 10.19 24.99
CA LYS A 360 -5.97 11.44 24.54
C LYS A 360 -5.23 11.27 23.21
N ILE A 361 -4.43 10.20 23.07
CA ILE A 361 -3.70 9.87 21.83
C ILE A 361 -4.66 9.64 20.65
N ILE A 362 -5.79 8.95 20.88
CA ILE A 362 -6.82 8.70 19.85
C ILE A 362 -7.64 9.96 19.53
N GLN A 363 -7.75 10.91 20.47
CA GLN A 363 -8.46 12.18 20.23
C GLN A 363 -7.57 13.20 19.52
N SER A 364 -6.25 13.12 19.69
CA SER A 364 -5.29 14.05 19.10
C SER A 364 -4.83 13.68 17.68
N ASN A 365 -5.11 12.46 17.23
CA ASN A 365 -4.74 11.91 15.91
C ASN A 365 -5.94 11.26 15.26
#